data_AF-A0A5C8IP89-F1
#
_entry.id   AF-A0A5C8IP89-F1
#
_cell.length_a   1.000
_cell.length_b   1.000
_cell.length_c   1.000
_cell.angle_alpha   90.00
_cell.angle_beta   90.00
_cell.angle_gamma   90.00
#
_symmetry.space_group_name_H-M   'P 1'
#
loop_
_entity.id
_entity.type
_entity.pdbx_description
1 polymer ?
#
loop_
_entity_poly.entity_id
_entity_poly.type
_entity_poly.pdbx_seq_one_letter_code
_entity_poly.pdbx_strand_id
1 'polypeptide(L)'
;MQNNQISQRIQVFQGRQAPEEGILVGYGALIAYYNLPVPIPQQLALISKKNRKYTEAGWLVFGPRYTPAETPGAQLTFALKYEGINLLFFKKLFEKLSQQQIVDMVQAEYTGQYMRRIWFLYEWLRQEQLPIPDLTVANFVPLLDEKLQYAVPGGIRSGRHRILNNLPGSIAFCPLIHKTGKLENYIAARLNEKINSVFKGVHKDILLRTSAFLLLKDSKASFSIEGENPTQSRAARWGRAIGQAGGKTLSKAELLRLQQIVIENSRFVAMGYRTEGGFVGEHDRSTGDPIPDHVSARWQDVEHLMEGLLETAAYLEKTDFHPVLAAAKIAFGFVFIHPFVDGNGRLHRYLVVSARPSTSFRQDEHFLLLFQKQK
;
A
#
# COMPACT_ATOMS: atom_id res chain seq x y z
N MET A 1 4.11 0.64 41.32
CA MET A 1 3.06 -0.19 40.68
C MET A 1 2.80 0.42 39.32
N GLN A 2 3.36 -0.16 38.25
CA GLN A 2 3.05 0.32 36.90
C GLN A 2 1.57 0.05 36.64
N ASN A 3 0.85 1.07 36.21
CA ASN A 3 -0.57 0.97 35.93
C ASN A 3 -0.73 0.01 34.73
N ASN A 4 -1.07 -1.25 34.98
CA ASN A 4 -1.18 -2.34 33.98
C ASN A 4 -2.36 -2.15 33.00
N GLN A 5 -2.97 -0.97 32.98
CA GLN A 5 -4.15 -0.69 32.17
C GLN A 5 -3.72 -0.17 30.79
N ILE A 6 -3.87 -1.02 29.77
CA ILE A 6 -3.58 -0.70 28.36
C ILE A 6 -4.78 0.03 27.76
N SER A 7 -5.99 -0.43 28.04
CA SER A 7 -7.21 0.16 27.49
C SER A 7 -7.61 1.45 28.22
N GLN A 8 -7.94 2.49 27.46
CA GLN A 8 -8.22 3.82 28.02
C GLN A 8 -9.63 4.28 27.67
N ARG A 9 -10.34 4.90 28.62
CA ARG A 9 -11.64 5.52 28.33
C ARG A 9 -11.42 6.84 27.59
N ILE A 10 -12.09 7.03 26.45
CA ILE A 10 -11.92 8.20 25.59
C ILE A 10 -13.25 8.72 25.04
N GLN A 11 -13.25 10.01 24.70
CA GLN A 11 -14.19 10.65 23.77
C GLN A 11 -13.47 11.22 22.53
N VAL A 12 -12.17 11.47 22.66
CA VAL A 12 -11.27 11.96 21.60
C VAL A 12 -9.94 11.25 21.74
N PHE A 13 -9.33 10.86 20.62
CA PHE A 13 -8.00 10.27 20.59
C PHE A 13 -7.15 10.93 19.49
N GLN A 14 -6.06 11.60 19.90
CA GLN A 14 -5.12 12.30 19.00
C GLN A 14 -5.83 13.17 17.94
N GLY A 15 -6.80 13.98 18.36
CA GLY A 15 -7.56 14.88 17.47
C GLY A 15 -8.73 14.23 16.72
N ARG A 16 -8.91 12.90 16.80
CA ARG A 16 -10.06 12.20 16.22
C ARG A 16 -11.15 12.01 17.27
N GLN A 17 -12.33 12.57 17.04
CA GLN A 17 -13.50 12.38 17.91
C GLN A 17 -14.07 10.96 17.75
N ALA A 18 -14.36 10.30 18.87
CA ALA A 18 -15.04 9.01 18.92
C ALA A 18 -16.57 9.21 18.78
N PRO A 19 -17.30 8.25 18.17
CA PRO A 19 -18.74 8.36 17.96
C PRO A 19 -19.54 8.34 19.27
N GLU A 20 -18.99 7.72 20.32
CA GLU A 20 -19.53 7.75 21.67
C GLU A 20 -18.39 7.56 22.69
N GLU A 21 -18.67 7.82 23.97
CA GLU A 21 -17.73 7.53 25.05
C GLU A 21 -17.54 6.02 25.17
N GLY A 22 -16.29 5.56 25.13
CA GLY A 22 -15.98 4.14 25.20
C GLY A 22 -14.54 3.85 25.60
N ILE A 23 -14.18 2.57 25.59
CA ILE A 23 -12.83 2.10 25.93
C ILE A 23 -12.07 1.83 24.64
N LEU A 24 -10.98 2.56 24.41
CA LEU A 24 -10.06 2.35 23.29
C LEU A 24 -9.33 1.03 23.48
N VAL A 25 -9.30 0.20 22.43
CA VAL A 25 -8.68 -1.13 22.43
C VAL A 25 -7.89 -1.36 21.13
N GLY A 26 -7.17 -2.48 21.04
CA GLY A 26 -6.44 -2.89 19.85
C GLY A 26 -5.26 -1.97 19.54
N TYR A 27 -5.08 -1.59 18.27
CA TYR A 27 -3.95 -0.77 17.85
C TYR A 27 -3.93 0.59 18.56
N GLY A 28 -5.08 1.27 18.69
CA GLY A 28 -5.14 2.58 19.33
C GLY A 28 -4.62 2.55 20.78
N ALA A 29 -5.03 1.54 21.54
CA ALA A 29 -4.61 1.37 22.93
C ALA A 29 -3.10 1.06 23.03
N LEU A 30 -2.59 0.18 22.17
CA LEU A 30 -1.17 -0.17 22.16
C LEU A 30 -0.28 0.99 21.70
N ILE A 31 -0.74 1.80 20.74
CA ILE A 31 -0.04 3.02 20.30
C ILE A 31 0.09 3.99 21.46
N ALA A 32 -1.00 4.22 22.21
CA ALA A 32 -1.00 5.09 23.37
C ALA A 32 -0.10 4.56 24.49
N TYR A 33 -0.24 3.27 24.82
CA TYR A 33 0.47 2.63 25.92
C TYR A 33 2.00 2.61 25.72
N TYR A 34 2.47 2.27 24.51
CA TYR A 34 3.90 2.24 24.20
C TYR A 34 4.44 3.55 23.62
N ASN A 35 3.60 4.59 23.50
CA ASN A 35 3.92 5.85 22.83
C ASN A 35 4.60 5.63 21.47
N LEU A 36 3.97 4.84 20.61
CA LEU A 36 4.56 4.42 19.34
C LEU A 36 4.57 5.58 18.33
N PRO A 37 5.72 5.85 17.66
CA PRO A 37 5.83 6.90 16.65
C PRO A 37 5.25 6.41 15.31
N VAL A 38 3.93 6.23 15.26
CA VAL A 38 3.19 5.80 14.07
C VAL A 38 2.03 6.74 13.79
N PRO A 39 1.64 6.95 12.52
CA PRO A 39 0.43 7.69 12.22
C PRO A 39 -0.80 6.96 12.77
N ILE A 40 -1.83 7.72 13.12
CA ILE A 40 -3.09 7.16 13.63
C ILE A 40 -3.66 6.19 12.57
N PRO A 41 -3.94 4.92 12.93
CA PRO A 41 -4.57 3.97 12.03
C PRO A 41 -5.84 4.52 11.39
N GLN A 42 -6.12 4.09 10.15
CA GLN A 42 -7.32 4.54 9.44
C GLN A 42 -8.59 4.19 10.22
N GLN A 43 -8.64 3.02 10.85
CA GLN A 43 -9.71 2.60 11.75
C GLN A 43 -9.14 2.34 13.14
N LEU A 44 -9.83 2.83 14.16
CA LEU A 44 -9.56 2.54 15.57
C LEU A 44 -10.72 1.75 16.17
N ALA A 45 -10.43 0.89 17.13
CA ALA A 45 -11.46 0.11 17.80
C ALA A 45 -11.85 0.66 19.18
N LEU A 46 -13.16 0.67 19.44
CA LEU A 46 -13.76 1.16 20.67
C LEU A 46 -14.73 0.13 21.25
N ILE A 47 -14.67 -0.11 22.55
CA ILE A 47 -15.69 -0.85 23.30
C ILE A 47 -16.70 0.14 23.85
N SER A 48 -17.93 0.05 23.35
CA SER A 48 -19.09 0.76 23.87
C SER A 48 -19.56 0.15 25.19
N LYS A 49 -20.10 0.99 26.08
CA LYS A 49 -20.85 0.52 27.26
C LYS A 49 -22.15 -0.20 26.85
N LYS A 50 -22.67 0.09 25.65
CA LYS A 50 -23.89 -0.53 25.10
C LYS A 50 -23.53 -1.77 24.30
N ASN A 51 -24.41 -2.77 24.30
CA ASN A 51 -24.20 -3.98 23.51
C ASN A 51 -24.51 -3.74 22.01
N ARG A 52 -23.64 -3.01 21.32
CA ARG A 52 -23.78 -2.62 19.91
C ARG A 52 -22.54 -3.02 19.11
N LYS A 53 -22.72 -3.26 17.81
CA LYS A 53 -21.60 -3.49 16.89
C LYS A 53 -21.88 -2.75 15.59
N TYR A 54 -21.04 -1.78 15.25
CA TYR A 54 -21.18 -0.98 14.02
C TYR A 54 -19.82 -0.41 13.60
N THR A 55 -19.75 0.06 12.36
CA THR A 55 -18.60 0.74 11.79
C THR A 55 -19.01 2.15 11.42
N GLU A 56 -18.16 3.11 11.75
CA GLU A 56 -18.30 4.51 11.35
C GLU A 56 -16.97 5.00 10.75
N ALA A 57 -16.97 6.18 10.13
CA ALA A 57 -15.75 6.76 9.57
C ALA A 57 -14.64 6.83 10.64
N GLY A 58 -13.60 6.03 10.44
CA GLY A 58 -12.45 5.96 11.34
C GLY A 58 -12.60 5.09 12.59
N TRP A 59 -13.76 4.44 12.80
CA TRP A 59 -14.06 3.70 14.03
C TRP A 59 -14.75 2.36 13.80
N LEU A 60 -14.30 1.36 14.55
CA LEU A 60 -14.99 0.08 14.75
C LEU A 60 -15.50 0.03 16.19
N VAL A 61 -16.82 -0.02 16.37
CA VAL A 61 -17.43 -0.02 17.69
C VAL A 61 -17.96 -1.41 18.00
N PHE A 62 -17.59 -1.92 19.18
CA PHE A 62 -17.98 -3.24 19.66
C PHE A 62 -18.61 -3.15 21.05
N GLY A 63 -19.45 -4.13 21.41
CA GLY A 63 -20.04 -4.22 22.75
C GLY A 63 -19.10 -4.83 23.78
N PRO A 64 -19.48 -4.81 25.08
CA PRO A 64 -18.62 -5.23 26.19
C PRO A 64 -18.07 -6.66 26.08
N ARG A 65 -18.77 -7.57 25.39
CA ARG A 65 -18.32 -8.96 25.16
C ARG A 65 -17.02 -9.09 24.35
N TYR A 66 -16.61 -8.01 23.66
CA TYR A 66 -15.40 -7.97 22.85
C TYR A 66 -14.19 -7.39 23.58
N THR A 67 -14.35 -7.03 24.86
CA THR A 67 -13.27 -6.44 25.67
C THR A 67 -12.09 -7.40 25.74
N PRO A 68 -10.90 -7.03 25.21
CA PRO A 68 -9.70 -7.84 25.37
C PRO A 68 -9.22 -7.78 26.81
N ALA A 69 -8.47 -8.79 27.24
CA ALA A 69 -7.75 -8.71 28.51
C ALA A 69 -6.70 -7.59 28.46
N GLU A 70 -6.33 -7.06 29.63
CA GLU A 70 -5.31 -6.01 29.79
C GLU A 70 -3.89 -6.59 29.67
N THR A 71 -3.63 -7.29 28.56
CA THR A 71 -2.30 -7.81 28.19
C THR A 71 -1.98 -7.45 26.74
N PRO A 72 -0.70 -7.23 26.39
CA PRO A 72 -0.32 -6.91 25.02
C PRO A 72 -0.75 -7.99 24.01
N GLY A 73 -0.61 -9.27 24.37
CA GLY A 73 -1.03 -10.39 23.51
C GLY A 73 -2.53 -10.40 23.21
N ALA A 74 -3.37 -10.09 24.20
CA ALA A 74 -4.82 -10.02 24.01
C ALA A 74 -5.25 -8.83 23.13
N GLN A 75 -4.62 -7.66 23.33
CA GLN A 75 -4.84 -6.48 22.50
C GLN A 75 -4.37 -6.69 21.05
N LEU A 76 -3.22 -7.33 20.84
CA LEU A 76 -2.74 -7.69 19.51
C LEU A 76 -3.63 -8.72 18.83
N THR A 77 -4.12 -9.70 19.59
CA THR A 77 -5.08 -10.69 19.10
C THR A 77 -6.37 -10.02 18.65
N PHE A 78 -6.88 -9.07 19.43
CA PHE A 78 -8.02 -8.25 19.05
C PHE A 78 -7.74 -7.48 17.75
N ALA A 79 -6.61 -6.78 17.67
CA ALA A 79 -6.26 -5.97 16.50
C ALA A 79 -6.14 -6.81 15.23
N LEU A 80 -5.43 -7.95 15.28
CA LEU A 80 -5.30 -8.88 14.16
C LEU A 80 -6.63 -9.48 13.71
N LYS A 81 -7.60 -9.62 14.62
CA LYS A 81 -8.91 -10.21 14.35
C LYS A 81 -9.90 -9.23 13.71
N TYR A 82 -9.81 -7.95 14.06
CA TYR A 82 -10.85 -6.97 13.70
C TYR A 82 -10.34 -5.75 12.93
N GLU A 83 -9.09 -5.35 13.13
CA GLU A 83 -8.49 -4.16 12.51
C GLU A 83 -7.58 -4.53 11.31
N GLY A 84 -7.18 -5.81 11.19
CA GLY A 84 -6.26 -6.29 10.15
C GLY A 84 -4.79 -6.10 10.53
N ILE A 85 -3.86 -6.40 9.61
CA ILE A 85 -2.42 -6.23 9.86
C ILE A 85 -1.96 -4.82 9.49
N ASN A 86 -1.21 -4.18 10.39
CA ASN A 86 -0.49 -2.93 10.13
C ASN A 86 1.02 -3.14 10.31
N LEU A 87 1.75 -3.27 9.20
CA LEU A 87 3.19 -3.60 9.22
C LEU A 87 4.04 -2.52 9.90
N LEU A 88 3.71 -1.24 9.72
CA LEU A 88 4.43 -0.15 10.35
C LEU A 88 4.24 -0.18 11.88
N PHE A 89 3.00 -0.42 12.33
CA PHE A 89 2.71 -0.63 13.74
C PHE A 89 3.56 -1.77 14.32
N PHE A 90 3.57 -2.95 13.68
CA PHE A 90 4.34 -4.08 14.17
C PHE A 90 5.85 -3.80 14.18
N LYS A 91 6.39 -3.16 13.13
CA LYS A 91 7.80 -2.76 13.08
C LYS A 91 8.18 -1.86 14.26
N LYS A 92 7.36 -0.83 14.55
CA LYS A 92 7.60 0.09 15.68
C LYS A 92 7.36 -0.53 17.04
N LEU A 93 6.41 -1.46 17.15
CA LEU A 93 6.20 -2.22 18.38
C LEU A 93 7.40 -3.13 18.69
N PHE A 94 7.92 -3.84 17.70
CA PHE A 94 9.08 -4.73 17.87
C PHE A 94 10.39 -3.96 18.13
N GLU A 95 10.48 -2.69 17.76
CA GLU A 95 11.58 -1.80 18.18
C GLU A 95 11.47 -1.39 19.66
N LYS A 96 10.29 -1.49 20.28
CA LYS A 96 10.05 -1.13 21.68
C LYS A 96 10.12 -2.30 22.65
N LEU A 97 9.71 -3.49 22.21
CA LEU A 97 9.70 -4.70 23.02
C LEU A 97 11.05 -5.42 22.94
N SER A 98 11.48 -6.01 24.06
CA SER A 98 12.63 -6.90 24.05
C SER A 98 12.30 -8.23 23.37
N GLN A 99 13.33 -8.90 22.84
CA GLN A 99 13.18 -10.23 22.25
C GLN A 99 12.49 -11.21 23.21
N GLN A 100 12.86 -11.18 24.51
CA GLN A 100 12.26 -12.05 25.53
C GLN A 100 10.77 -11.79 25.72
N GLN A 101 10.33 -10.51 25.72
CA GLN A 101 8.91 -10.18 25.83
C GLN A 101 8.10 -10.75 24.66
N ILE A 102 8.67 -10.78 23.45
CA ILE A 102 8.02 -11.39 22.28
C ILE A 102 7.99 -12.91 22.42
N VAL A 103 9.08 -13.53 22.87
CA VAL A 103 9.14 -14.98 23.11
C VAL A 103 8.10 -15.40 24.13
N ASP A 104 8.05 -14.74 25.28
CA ASP A 104 7.08 -15.03 26.35
C ASP A 104 5.64 -14.89 25.85
N MET A 105 5.37 -13.85 25.07
CA MET A 105 4.05 -13.61 24.47
C MET A 105 3.66 -14.72 23.49
N VAL A 106 4.56 -15.12 22.61
CA VAL A 106 4.28 -16.19 21.63
C VAL A 106 4.12 -17.54 22.33
N GLN A 107 4.97 -17.84 23.32
CA GLN A 107 4.93 -19.11 24.06
C GLN A 107 3.67 -19.27 24.91
N ALA A 108 3.07 -18.17 25.41
CA ALA A 108 1.82 -18.22 26.17
C ALA A 108 0.67 -18.89 25.41
N GLU A 109 0.65 -18.77 24.07
CA GLU A 109 -0.31 -19.48 23.21
C GLU A 109 0.39 -19.97 21.92
N TYR A 110 1.41 -20.82 22.09
CA TYR A 110 2.33 -21.25 21.02
C TYR A 110 1.66 -21.81 19.75
N THR A 111 0.55 -22.54 19.89
CA THR A 111 -0.21 -23.10 18.76
C THR A 111 -1.28 -22.13 18.22
N GLY A 112 -1.58 -21.05 18.95
CA GLY A 112 -2.60 -20.07 18.64
C GLY A 112 -2.31 -19.33 17.34
N GLN A 113 -3.30 -19.22 16.45
CA GLN A 113 -3.09 -18.63 15.12
C GLN A 113 -2.60 -17.17 15.19
N TYR A 114 -3.02 -16.40 16.19
CA TYR A 114 -2.61 -14.99 16.32
C TYR A 114 -1.17 -14.86 16.80
N MET A 115 -0.75 -15.67 17.78
CA MET A 115 0.66 -15.70 18.21
C MET A 115 1.58 -16.17 17.10
N ARG A 116 1.17 -17.15 16.29
CA ARG A 116 1.92 -17.58 15.09
C ARG A 116 2.06 -16.48 14.05
N ARG A 117 1.04 -15.63 13.86
CA ARG A 117 1.13 -14.44 13.00
C ARG A 117 2.08 -13.39 13.58
N ILE A 118 2.03 -13.11 14.88
CA ILE A 118 2.94 -12.17 15.55
C ILE A 118 4.39 -12.66 15.44
N TRP A 119 4.62 -13.95 15.70
CA TRP A 119 5.91 -14.60 15.57
C TRP A 119 6.45 -14.46 14.14
N PHE A 120 5.66 -14.81 13.13
CA PHE A 120 6.04 -14.64 11.73
C PHE A 120 6.35 -13.18 11.40
N LEU A 121 5.51 -12.24 11.83
CA LEU A 121 5.71 -10.80 11.58
C LEU A 121 7.00 -10.29 12.23
N TYR A 122 7.35 -10.76 13.44
CA TYR A 122 8.61 -10.40 14.07
C TYR A 122 9.78 -10.85 13.21
N GLU A 123 9.87 -12.15 12.91
CA GLU A 123 11.01 -12.69 12.16
C GLU A 123 11.08 -12.08 10.75
N TRP A 124 9.93 -11.84 10.11
CA TRP A 124 9.86 -11.22 8.79
C TRP A 124 10.24 -9.73 8.79
N LEU A 125 9.79 -8.92 9.75
CA LEU A 125 10.09 -7.48 9.79
C LEU A 125 11.48 -7.16 10.38
N ARG A 126 11.97 -8.01 11.27
CA ARG A 126 13.28 -7.85 11.94
C ARG A 126 14.40 -8.56 11.19
N GLN A 127 14.09 -9.55 10.35
CA GLN A 127 15.07 -10.44 9.74
C GLN A 127 15.93 -11.16 10.80
N GLU A 128 15.32 -11.44 11.96
CA GLU A 128 15.95 -12.04 13.14
C GLU A 128 15.08 -13.21 13.61
N GLN A 129 15.66 -14.40 13.76
CA GLN A 129 14.94 -15.58 14.23
C GLN A 129 14.81 -15.56 15.76
N LEU A 130 13.61 -15.85 16.28
CA LEU A 130 13.40 -15.96 17.72
C LEU A 130 13.89 -17.32 18.25
N PRO A 131 14.31 -17.44 19.52
CA PRO A 131 14.70 -18.72 20.12
C PRO A 131 13.47 -19.59 20.48
N ILE A 132 12.58 -19.77 19.51
CA ILE A 132 11.37 -20.61 19.61
C ILE A 132 11.58 -21.84 18.71
N PRO A 133 11.28 -23.07 19.16
CA PRO A 133 11.34 -24.25 18.29
C PRO A 133 10.39 -24.14 17.10
N ASP A 134 10.63 -24.90 16.02
CA ASP A 134 9.70 -24.96 14.89
C ASP A 134 8.38 -25.65 15.28
N LEU A 135 7.26 -25.13 14.78
CA LEU A 135 5.95 -25.70 15.05
C LEU A 135 5.63 -26.84 14.08
N THR A 136 5.52 -28.05 14.61
CA THR A 136 5.27 -29.26 13.80
C THR A 136 3.81 -29.70 13.77
N VAL A 137 2.97 -29.27 14.72
CA VAL A 137 1.64 -29.89 14.99
C VAL A 137 0.41 -29.08 14.56
N ALA A 138 0.58 -27.99 13.79
CA ALA A 138 -0.54 -27.11 13.40
C ALA A 138 -0.74 -26.99 11.88
N ASN A 139 -1.99 -26.71 11.50
CA ASN A 139 -2.35 -26.37 10.12
C ASN A 139 -1.77 -25.00 9.72
N PHE A 140 -1.48 -24.88 8.42
CA PHE A 140 -1.13 -23.61 7.82
C PHE A 140 -2.32 -22.65 7.83
N VAL A 141 -2.11 -21.42 8.32
CA VAL A 141 -3.12 -20.36 8.28
C VAL A 141 -2.59 -19.15 7.51
N PRO A 142 -3.43 -18.43 6.75
CA PRO A 142 -3.02 -17.21 6.07
C PRO A 142 -2.60 -16.14 7.08
N LEU A 143 -1.57 -15.36 6.72
CA LEU A 143 -1.10 -14.24 7.53
C LEU A 143 -2.12 -13.10 7.54
N LEU A 144 -2.43 -12.56 6.36
CA LEU A 144 -3.48 -11.58 6.15
C LEU A 144 -4.85 -12.28 6.19
N ASP A 145 -5.82 -11.66 6.85
CA ASP A 145 -7.22 -12.06 6.75
C ASP A 145 -7.83 -11.46 5.47
N GLU A 146 -8.18 -12.31 4.51
CA GLU A 146 -8.76 -11.93 3.23
C GLU A 146 -10.16 -11.32 3.34
N LYS A 147 -10.78 -11.31 4.52
CA LYS A 147 -12.01 -10.55 4.78
C LYS A 147 -11.71 -9.06 5.01
N LEU A 148 -10.52 -8.75 5.53
CA LEU A 148 -10.14 -7.40 5.92
C LEU A 148 -9.20 -6.75 4.90
N GLN A 149 -8.34 -7.52 4.25
CA GLN A 149 -7.28 -7.01 3.38
C GLN A 149 -7.13 -7.86 2.11
N TYR A 150 -6.69 -7.26 1.01
CA TYR A 150 -6.34 -8.02 -0.18
C TYR A 150 -4.99 -8.70 0.00
N ALA A 151 -4.93 -9.99 -0.33
CA ALA A 151 -3.76 -10.84 -0.16
C ALA A 151 -3.43 -11.58 -1.46
N VAL A 152 -2.21 -12.12 -1.56
CA VAL A 152 -1.82 -13.00 -2.67
C VAL A 152 -2.43 -14.39 -2.45
N PRO A 153 -3.23 -14.93 -3.39
CA PRO A 153 -3.78 -16.26 -3.26
C PRO A 153 -2.69 -17.34 -3.08
N GLY A 154 -2.93 -18.29 -2.19
CA GLY A 154 -2.01 -19.41 -1.91
C GLY A 154 -0.82 -19.06 -1.02
N GLY A 155 -0.20 -17.89 -1.21
CA GLY A 155 0.93 -17.40 -0.43
C GLY A 155 2.17 -18.32 -0.42
N ILE A 156 3.23 -17.91 0.27
CA ILE A 156 4.46 -18.69 0.45
C ILE A 156 4.43 -19.37 1.83
N ARG A 157 4.68 -20.68 1.90
CA ARG A 157 4.66 -21.43 3.16
C ARG A 157 5.85 -21.09 4.03
N SER A 158 5.59 -20.66 5.27
CA SER A 158 6.57 -20.65 6.36
C SER A 158 6.33 -21.85 7.26
N GLY A 159 7.15 -22.90 7.12
CA GLY A 159 7.00 -24.17 7.82
C GLY A 159 7.10 -24.01 9.34
N ARG A 160 8.15 -23.34 9.80
CA ARG A 160 8.43 -23.02 11.21
C ARG A 160 7.24 -22.41 11.96
N HIS A 161 6.56 -21.45 11.34
CA HIS A 161 5.42 -20.75 11.93
C HIS A 161 4.08 -21.43 11.65
N ARG A 162 4.05 -22.36 10.67
CA ARG A 162 2.81 -22.85 10.05
C ARG A 162 1.92 -21.69 9.55
N ILE A 163 2.53 -20.71 8.86
CA ILE A 163 1.86 -19.54 8.27
C ILE A 163 1.98 -19.59 6.74
N LEU A 164 0.92 -19.23 6.03
CA LEU A 164 0.98 -18.87 4.61
C LEU A 164 1.24 -17.37 4.53
N ASN A 165 2.45 -17.00 4.12
CA ASN A 165 2.80 -15.62 3.82
C ASN A 165 2.10 -15.19 2.53
N ASN A 166 0.90 -14.64 2.67
CA ASN A 166 0.10 -14.07 1.59
C ASN A 166 0.27 -12.55 1.47
N LEU A 167 1.40 -11.99 1.94
CA LEU A 167 1.71 -10.57 1.80
C LEU A 167 1.90 -10.19 0.33
N PRO A 168 1.25 -9.11 -0.15
CA PRO A 168 1.37 -8.65 -1.52
C PRO A 168 2.57 -7.70 -1.72
N GLY A 169 3.78 -8.13 -1.33
CA GLY A 169 5.03 -7.38 -1.50
C GLY A 169 6.21 -7.95 -0.72
N SER A 170 7.38 -7.32 -0.86
CA SER A 170 8.60 -7.69 -0.14
C SER A 170 8.79 -6.90 1.15
N ILE A 171 9.78 -7.25 1.98
CA ILE A 171 10.07 -6.52 3.22
C ILE A 171 10.40 -5.03 2.96
N ALA A 172 11.06 -4.74 1.83
CA ALA A 172 11.43 -3.39 1.44
C ALA A 172 10.22 -2.57 0.93
N PHE A 173 9.17 -3.22 0.42
CA PHE A 173 7.97 -2.55 -0.06
C PHE A 173 6.73 -3.46 0.00
N CYS A 174 5.90 -3.33 1.03
CA CYS A 174 4.65 -4.10 1.14
C CYS A 174 3.48 -3.24 1.65
N PRO A 175 3.01 -2.25 0.89
CA PRO A 175 1.81 -1.53 1.30
C PRO A 175 0.59 -2.48 1.28
N LEU A 176 -0.22 -2.43 2.32
CA LEU A 176 -1.40 -3.28 2.46
C LEU A 176 -2.66 -2.50 2.07
N ILE A 177 -3.59 -3.17 1.40
CA ILE A 177 -4.84 -2.56 0.94
C ILE A 177 -5.99 -3.20 1.71
N HIS A 178 -6.72 -2.39 2.47
CA HIS A 178 -7.93 -2.83 3.15
C HIS A 178 -9.08 -3.00 2.16
N LYS A 179 -9.88 -4.04 2.38
CA LYS A 179 -11.15 -4.20 1.69
C LYS A 179 -12.13 -3.16 2.20
N THR A 180 -12.77 -2.47 1.27
CA THR A 180 -13.81 -1.48 1.59
C THR A 180 -15.00 -1.72 0.68
N GLY A 181 -16.20 -1.36 1.13
CA GLY A 181 -17.40 -1.47 0.28
C GLY A 181 -17.24 -0.74 -1.06
N LYS A 182 -16.53 0.39 -1.07
CA LYS A 182 -16.22 1.14 -2.31
C LYS A 182 -15.37 0.29 -3.28
N LEU A 183 -14.29 -0.33 -2.80
CA LEU A 183 -13.43 -1.16 -3.64
C LEU A 183 -14.15 -2.44 -4.12
N GLU A 184 -14.86 -3.11 -3.22
CA GLU A 184 -15.63 -4.31 -3.56
C GLU A 184 -16.69 -4.00 -4.62
N ASN A 185 -17.38 -2.85 -4.54
CA ASN A 185 -18.34 -2.42 -5.56
C ASN A 185 -17.67 -2.18 -6.93
N TYR A 186 -16.48 -1.57 -6.97
CA TYR A 186 -15.76 -1.38 -8.24
C TYR A 186 -15.25 -2.68 -8.86
N ILE A 187 -14.76 -3.61 -8.02
CA ILE A 187 -14.32 -4.93 -8.48
C ILE A 187 -15.54 -5.73 -9.00
N ALA A 188 -16.65 -5.73 -8.25
CA ALA A 188 -17.89 -6.38 -8.64
C ALA A 188 -18.52 -5.78 -9.90
N ALA A 189 -18.27 -4.51 -10.20
CA ALA A 189 -18.78 -3.85 -11.40
C ALA A 189 -18.16 -4.37 -12.71
N ARG A 190 -17.05 -5.14 -12.63
CA ARG A 190 -16.37 -5.81 -13.76
C ARG A 190 -16.23 -4.90 -14.98
N LEU A 191 -15.67 -3.72 -14.73
CA LEU A 191 -15.61 -2.67 -15.74
C LEU A 191 -14.76 -3.09 -16.94
N ASN A 192 -13.77 -3.96 -16.75
CA ASN A 192 -13.01 -4.58 -17.82
C ASN A 192 -13.92 -5.35 -18.81
N GLU A 193 -14.78 -6.24 -18.31
CA GLU A 193 -15.72 -7.01 -19.14
C GLU A 193 -16.68 -6.08 -19.89
N LYS A 194 -17.18 -5.03 -19.21
CA LYS A 194 -18.07 -4.04 -19.83
C LYS A 194 -17.38 -3.30 -20.96
N ILE A 195 -16.14 -2.85 -20.78
CA ILE A 195 -15.45 -2.13 -21.84
C ILE A 195 -15.10 -3.09 -22.99
N ASN A 196 -14.68 -4.32 -22.71
CA ASN A 196 -14.48 -5.35 -23.74
C ASN A 196 -15.74 -5.58 -24.57
N SER A 197 -16.92 -5.56 -23.95
CA SER A 197 -18.18 -5.69 -24.69
C SER A 197 -18.47 -4.49 -25.60
N VAL A 198 -18.20 -3.26 -25.13
CA VAL A 198 -18.49 -2.01 -25.87
C VAL A 198 -17.60 -1.86 -27.09
N PHE A 199 -16.33 -2.25 -26.98
CA PHE A 199 -15.35 -2.05 -28.03
C PHE A 199 -15.04 -3.34 -28.80
N LYS A 200 -15.88 -4.36 -28.65
CA LYS A 200 -15.83 -5.59 -29.43
C LYS A 200 -15.86 -5.25 -30.93
N GLY A 201 -14.78 -5.57 -31.66
CA GLY A 201 -14.63 -5.29 -33.09
C GLY A 201 -13.85 -4.01 -33.43
N VAL A 202 -13.39 -3.24 -32.44
CA VAL A 202 -12.47 -2.12 -32.68
C VAL A 202 -11.05 -2.64 -32.77
N HIS A 203 -10.34 -2.30 -33.86
CA HIS A 203 -8.94 -2.72 -34.03
C HIS A 203 -8.04 -2.20 -32.89
N LYS A 204 -7.17 -3.09 -32.40
CA LYS A 204 -6.19 -2.85 -31.35
C LYS A 204 -5.40 -1.54 -31.52
N ASP A 205 -4.97 -1.25 -32.75
CA ASP A 205 -4.17 -0.06 -33.04
C ASP A 205 -4.96 1.24 -32.88
N ILE A 206 -6.29 1.20 -33.01
CA ILE A 206 -7.17 2.35 -32.75
C ILE A 206 -7.29 2.54 -31.24
N LEU A 207 -7.53 1.47 -30.47
CA LEU A 207 -7.64 1.54 -29.01
C LEU A 207 -6.36 2.06 -28.36
N LEU A 208 -5.20 1.56 -28.79
CA LEU A 208 -3.90 2.01 -28.30
C LEU A 208 -3.65 3.48 -28.63
N ARG A 209 -3.98 3.93 -29.86
CA ARG A 209 -3.85 5.34 -30.25
C ARG A 209 -4.81 6.25 -29.50
N THR A 210 -6.07 5.84 -29.32
CA THR A 210 -7.07 6.59 -28.53
C THR A 210 -6.63 6.73 -27.09
N SER A 211 -6.12 5.65 -26.49
CA SER A 211 -5.63 5.65 -25.12
C SER A 211 -4.40 6.53 -24.94
N ALA A 212 -3.43 6.40 -25.84
CA ALA A 212 -2.27 7.27 -25.92
C ALA A 212 -2.68 8.74 -26.10
N PHE A 213 -3.68 9.02 -26.93
CA PHE A 213 -4.24 10.35 -27.13
C PHE A 213 -4.93 10.89 -25.88
N LEU A 214 -5.72 10.08 -25.17
CA LEU A 214 -6.40 10.47 -23.93
C LEU A 214 -5.40 10.75 -22.80
N LEU A 215 -4.40 9.90 -22.63
CA LEU A 215 -3.32 10.10 -21.67
C LEU A 215 -2.40 11.26 -22.04
N LEU A 216 -2.21 11.50 -23.33
CA LEU A 216 -1.54 12.69 -23.83
C LEU A 216 -2.37 13.95 -23.57
N LYS A 217 -3.69 13.92 -23.75
CA LYS A 217 -4.58 15.03 -23.46
C LYS A 217 -4.57 15.35 -21.96
N ASP A 218 -4.56 14.33 -21.12
CA ASP A 218 -4.39 14.45 -19.67
C ASP A 218 -3.00 15.01 -19.31
N SER A 219 -1.96 14.53 -19.99
CA SER A 219 -0.60 15.07 -19.83
C SER A 219 -0.51 16.52 -20.33
N LYS A 220 -1.19 16.91 -21.41
CA LYS A 220 -1.29 18.30 -21.92
C LYS A 220 -2.03 19.22 -20.95
N ALA A 221 -3.05 18.71 -20.27
CA ALA A 221 -3.66 19.43 -19.16
C ALA A 221 -2.66 19.62 -18.01
N SER A 222 -1.84 18.62 -17.67
CA SER A 222 -0.71 18.79 -16.73
C SER A 222 0.35 19.79 -17.23
N PHE A 223 0.75 19.72 -18.50
CA PHE A 223 1.72 20.66 -19.10
C PHE A 223 1.21 22.10 -19.09
N SER A 224 -0.09 22.32 -19.29
CA SER A 224 -0.71 23.66 -19.23
C SER A 224 -0.75 24.22 -17.80
N ILE A 225 -0.80 23.34 -16.78
CA ILE A 225 -0.70 23.70 -15.35
C ILE A 225 0.77 24.01 -15.00
N GLU A 226 1.73 23.28 -15.61
CA GLU A 226 3.19 23.47 -15.44
C GLU A 226 3.80 24.54 -16.38
N GLY A 227 2.99 25.20 -17.22
CA GLY A 227 3.44 26.27 -18.13
C GLY A 227 4.23 25.81 -19.38
N GLU A 228 4.24 24.51 -19.68
CA GLU A 228 4.99 23.93 -20.80
C GLU A 228 4.14 23.78 -22.08
N ASN A 229 4.71 24.12 -23.24
CA ASN A 229 4.14 23.82 -24.57
C ASN A 229 4.96 22.71 -25.25
N PRO A 230 4.63 21.42 -25.04
CA PRO A 230 5.41 20.32 -25.60
C PRO A 230 5.33 20.30 -27.13
N THR A 231 6.48 20.17 -27.79
CA THR A 231 6.56 19.98 -29.25
C THR A 231 5.75 18.75 -29.70
N GLN A 232 5.09 18.81 -30.86
CA GLN A 232 4.24 17.73 -31.39
C GLN A 232 4.97 16.36 -31.47
N SER A 233 6.30 16.34 -31.62
CA SER A 233 7.08 15.10 -31.64
C SER A 233 7.15 14.39 -30.28
N ARG A 234 7.14 15.12 -29.14
CA ARG A 234 7.18 14.52 -27.79
C ARG A 234 5.88 13.84 -27.46
N ALA A 235 4.77 14.51 -27.75
CA ALA A 235 3.44 13.98 -27.64
C ALA A 235 3.32 12.59 -28.32
N ALA A 236 3.88 12.48 -29.52
CA ALA A 236 3.95 11.21 -30.25
C ALA A 236 4.90 10.19 -29.60
N ARG A 237 6.09 10.59 -29.10
CA ARG A 237 7.02 9.69 -28.40
C ARG A 237 6.42 9.12 -27.11
N TRP A 238 5.76 9.96 -26.32
CA TRP A 238 5.07 9.54 -25.10
C TRP A 238 3.88 8.64 -25.41
N GLY A 239 3.08 8.98 -26.43
CA GLY A 239 2.00 8.12 -26.90
C GLY A 239 2.51 6.74 -27.36
N ARG A 240 3.66 6.67 -28.03
CA ARG A 240 4.32 5.39 -28.34
C ARG A 240 4.78 4.63 -27.10
N ALA A 241 5.36 5.31 -26.12
CA ALA A 241 5.78 4.67 -24.87
C ALA A 241 4.58 4.07 -24.13
N ILE A 242 3.48 4.81 -24.01
CA ILE A 242 2.21 4.31 -23.46
C ILE A 242 1.68 3.11 -24.26
N GLY A 243 1.75 3.14 -25.59
CA GLY A 243 1.38 2.00 -26.43
C GLY A 243 2.21 0.74 -26.18
N GLN A 244 3.43 0.89 -25.66
CA GLN A 244 4.32 -0.21 -25.25
C GLN A 244 4.11 -0.65 -23.79
N ALA A 245 3.21 0.02 -23.04
CA ALA A 245 2.95 -0.29 -21.64
C ALA A 245 2.45 -1.72 -21.47
N GLY A 246 3.03 -2.44 -20.49
CA GLY A 246 2.76 -3.86 -20.23
C GLY A 246 3.51 -4.83 -21.16
N GLY A 247 4.32 -4.34 -22.11
CA GLY A 247 5.16 -5.17 -22.97
C GLY A 247 6.59 -5.39 -22.45
N LYS A 248 7.03 -4.59 -21.47
CA LYS A 248 8.35 -4.69 -20.84
C LYS A 248 8.22 -4.79 -19.32
N THR A 249 9.00 -5.67 -18.71
CA THR A 249 9.14 -5.76 -17.26
C THR A 249 9.71 -4.45 -16.70
N LEU A 250 9.11 -3.94 -15.63
CA LEU A 250 9.62 -2.75 -14.94
C LEU A 250 11.01 -3.03 -14.36
N SER A 251 11.93 -2.11 -14.61
CA SER A 251 13.30 -2.14 -14.10
C SER A 251 13.83 -0.72 -13.96
N LYS A 252 14.92 -0.53 -13.22
CA LYS A 252 15.61 0.77 -13.11
C LYS A 252 15.96 1.33 -14.50
N ALA A 253 16.50 0.49 -15.38
CA ALA A 253 16.85 0.87 -16.75
C ALA A 253 15.61 1.27 -17.58
N GLU A 254 14.50 0.56 -17.42
CA GLU A 254 13.25 0.91 -18.10
C GLU A 254 12.66 2.21 -17.57
N LEU A 255 12.70 2.46 -16.25
CA LEU A 255 12.25 3.73 -15.67
C LEU A 255 13.13 4.90 -16.13
N LEU A 256 14.45 4.71 -16.21
CA LEU A 256 15.37 5.71 -16.78
C LEU A 256 15.06 6.01 -18.25
N ARG A 257 14.83 4.96 -19.07
CA ARG A 257 14.42 5.13 -20.47
C ARG A 257 13.11 5.93 -20.58
N LEU A 258 12.13 5.61 -19.74
CA LEU A 258 10.85 6.32 -19.71
C LEU A 258 11.04 7.78 -19.28
N GLN A 259 11.90 8.05 -18.29
CA GLN A 259 12.26 9.40 -17.87
C GLN A 259 12.85 10.21 -19.03
N GLN A 260 13.81 9.64 -19.76
CA GLN A 260 14.43 10.29 -20.93
C GLN A 260 13.43 10.60 -22.05
N ILE A 261 12.34 9.83 -22.17
CA ILE A 261 11.29 10.09 -23.15
C ILE A 261 10.43 11.30 -22.75
N VAL A 262 10.18 11.48 -21.44
CA VAL A 262 9.26 12.52 -20.93
C VAL A 262 9.91 13.88 -20.72
N ILE A 263 11.21 13.95 -20.41
CA ILE A 263 11.93 15.20 -20.16
C ILE A 263 12.40 15.84 -21.48
N GLU A 264 12.15 17.14 -21.66
CA GLU A 264 12.50 17.91 -22.86
C GLU A 264 13.98 18.26 -22.94
N ASN A 265 14.51 18.81 -21.84
CA ASN A 265 15.82 19.41 -21.78
C ASN A 265 16.56 18.88 -20.56
N SER A 266 17.44 17.91 -20.78
CA SER A 266 18.27 17.31 -19.72
C SER A 266 19.41 18.22 -19.25
N ARG A 267 19.59 19.40 -19.86
CA ARG A 267 20.72 20.30 -19.58
C ARG A 267 20.75 20.77 -18.13
N PHE A 268 19.60 20.78 -17.45
CA PHE A 268 19.46 21.17 -16.05
C PHE A 268 18.77 20.08 -15.19
N VAL A 269 18.58 18.88 -15.72
CA VAL A 269 17.91 17.78 -15.01
C VAL A 269 18.82 16.57 -14.98
N ALA A 270 19.28 16.20 -13.78
CA ALA A 270 19.97 14.94 -13.56
C ALA A 270 19.00 13.77 -13.82
N MET A 271 19.37 12.92 -14.77
CA MET A 271 18.62 11.70 -15.10
C MET A 271 18.96 10.57 -14.13
N GLY A 272 18.02 9.67 -13.90
CA GLY A 272 18.14 8.62 -12.91
C GLY A 272 17.75 9.12 -11.52
N TYR A 273 17.88 8.23 -10.52
CA TYR A 273 17.43 8.52 -9.17
C TYR A 273 18.15 9.74 -8.59
N ARG A 274 17.40 10.59 -7.91
CA ARG A 274 17.92 11.81 -7.29
C ARG A 274 18.86 11.47 -6.14
N THR A 275 19.86 12.32 -5.95
CA THR A 275 20.82 12.26 -4.84
C THR A 275 20.64 13.43 -3.86
N GLU A 276 19.49 14.12 -3.97
CA GLU A 276 19.15 15.31 -3.17
C GLU A 276 17.73 15.21 -2.63
N GLY A 277 17.44 16.00 -1.60
CA GLY A 277 16.10 16.12 -1.03
C GLY A 277 15.06 16.53 -2.07
N GLY A 278 13.81 16.17 -1.84
CA GLY A 278 12.71 16.55 -2.72
C GLY A 278 11.38 16.55 -1.96
N PHE A 279 10.42 17.28 -2.50
CA PHE A 279 9.06 17.31 -1.99
C PHE A 279 8.06 17.40 -3.15
N VAL A 280 6.82 17.06 -2.87
CA VAL A 280 5.68 17.32 -3.76
C VAL A 280 4.89 18.46 -3.17
N GLY A 281 4.65 19.52 -3.93
CA GLY A 281 3.91 20.68 -3.49
C GLY A 281 4.20 21.90 -4.35
N GLU A 282 3.76 23.05 -3.89
CA GLU A 282 3.97 24.33 -4.56
C GLU A 282 5.12 25.12 -3.91
N HIS A 283 5.48 26.26 -4.49
CA HIS A 283 6.28 27.26 -3.81
C HIS A 283 5.41 28.49 -3.57
N ASP A 284 5.59 29.14 -2.43
CA ASP A 284 4.95 30.42 -2.15
C ASP A 284 5.34 31.43 -3.24
N ARG A 285 4.33 32.11 -3.81
CA ARG A 285 4.57 33.01 -4.96
C ARG A 285 5.33 34.27 -4.58
N SER A 286 5.33 34.66 -3.30
CA SER A 286 5.93 35.88 -2.79
C SER A 286 7.33 35.65 -2.20
N THR A 287 7.52 34.56 -1.45
CA THR A 287 8.80 34.26 -0.81
C THR A 287 9.64 33.25 -1.58
N GLY A 288 9.01 32.43 -2.44
CA GLY A 288 9.66 31.30 -3.09
C GLY A 288 9.91 30.12 -2.14
N ASP A 289 9.39 30.16 -0.91
CA ASP A 289 9.55 29.07 0.04
C ASP A 289 8.75 27.84 -0.39
N PRO A 290 9.25 26.62 -0.14
CA PRO A 290 8.50 25.41 -0.45
C PRO A 290 7.26 25.30 0.44
N ILE A 291 6.12 24.93 -0.16
CA ILE A 291 4.87 24.57 0.50
C ILE A 291 4.60 23.08 0.19
N PRO A 292 5.15 22.14 0.99
CA PRO A 292 5.00 20.72 0.70
C PRO A 292 3.61 20.20 1.04
N ASP A 293 2.96 19.57 0.06
CA ASP A 293 1.82 18.67 0.30
C ASP A 293 2.32 17.31 0.84
N HIS A 294 3.49 16.88 0.38
CA HIS A 294 4.13 15.64 0.78
C HIS A 294 5.65 15.78 0.75
N VAL A 295 6.30 15.35 1.83
CA VAL A 295 7.76 15.24 1.89
C VAL A 295 8.16 13.87 1.38
N SER A 296 8.88 13.84 0.26
CA SER A 296 9.32 12.62 -0.41
C SER A 296 10.30 11.82 0.45
N ALA A 297 10.58 10.57 0.04
CA ALA A 297 11.57 9.74 0.72
C ALA A 297 12.93 10.47 0.86
N ARG A 298 13.72 10.12 1.88
CA ARG A 298 15.10 10.60 1.93
C ARG A 298 15.86 10.06 0.72
N TRP A 299 16.69 10.89 0.10
CA TRP A 299 17.37 10.50 -1.15
C TRP A 299 18.29 9.29 -0.97
N GLN A 300 18.86 9.13 0.23
CA GLN A 300 19.68 7.98 0.61
C GLN A 300 18.88 6.66 0.59
N ASP A 301 17.57 6.73 0.82
CA ASP A 301 16.70 5.56 0.86
C ASP A 301 16.09 5.23 -0.52
N VAL A 302 16.21 6.13 -1.51
CA VAL A 302 15.54 6.01 -2.81
C VAL A 302 15.94 4.73 -3.55
N GLU A 303 17.22 4.40 -3.58
CA GLU A 303 17.72 3.21 -4.28
C GLU A 303 17.05 1.95 -3.72
N HIS A 304 17.12 1.76 -2.40
CA HIS A 304 16.56 0.60 -1.71
C HIS A 304 15.03 0.52 -1.80
N LEU A 305 14.34 1.65 -1.65
CA LEU A 305 12.88 1.70 -1.77
C LEU A 305 12.43 1.37 -3.19
N MET A 306 13.16 1.83 -4.20
CA MET A 306 12.87 1.53 -5.60
C MET A 306 13.17 0.08 -5.95
N GLU A 307 14.23 -0.52 -5.41
CA GLU A 307 14.49 -1.95 -5.52
C GLU A 307 13.31 -2.75 -4.96
N GLY A 308 12.86 -2.46 -3.73
CA GLY A 308 11.71 -3.13 -3.12
C GLY A 308 10.42 -2.97 -3.92
N LEU A 309 10.17 -1.78 -4.48
CA LEU A 309 9.02 -1.52 -5.35
C LEU A 309 9.09 -2.35 -6.64
N LEU A 310 10.25 -2.43 -7.29
CA LEU A 310 10.44 -3.20 -8.51
C LEU A 310 10.34 -4.72 -8.25
N GLU A 311 10.92 -5.20 -7.16
CA GLU A 311 10.75 -6.59 -6.71
C GLU A 311 9.28 -6.94 -6.48
N THR A 312 8.54 -6.03 -5.82
CA THR A 312 7.11 -6.21 -5.57
C THR A 312 6.30 -6.19 -6.84
N ALA A 313 6.64 -5.32 -7.81
CA ALA A 313 6.00 -5.34 -9.12
C ALA A 313 6.21 -6.69 -9.83
N ALA A 314 7.45 -7.17 -9.88
CA ALA A 314 7.79 -8.45 -10.49
C ALA A 314 7.17 -9.65 -9.76
N TYR A 315 7.05 -9.57 -8.44
CA TYR A 315 6.36 -10.57 -7.62
C TYR A 315 4.87 -10.62 -7.96
N LEU A 316 4.18 -9.47 -7.95
CA LEU A 316 2.74 -9.40 -8.21
C LEU A 316 2.37 -9.83 -9.64
N GLU A 317 3.22 -9.54 -10.63
CA GLU A 317 3.05 -9.99 -12.02
C GLU A 317 3.00 -11.51 -12.20
N LYS A 318 3.60 -12.25 -11.26
CA LYS A 318 3.70 -13.72 -11.23
C LYS A 318 2.63 -14.37 -10.32
N THR A 319 1.75 -13.56 -9.74
CA THR A 319 0.70 -14.01 -8.83
C THR A 319 -0.67 -13.68 -9.39
N ASP A 320 -1.72 -14.30 -8.87
CA ASP A 320 -3.11 -13.96 -9.20
C ASP A 320 -3.65 -12.80 -8.35
N PHE A 321 -2.79 -11.84 -7.96
CA PHE A 321 -3.22 -10.63 -7.27
C PHE A 321 -4.00 -9.69 -8.22
N HIS A 322 -4.97 -8.95 -7.69
CA HIS A 322 -5.85 -8.14 -8.54
C HIS A 322 -5.07 -7.03 -9.28
N PRO A 323 -5.12 -6.97 -10.63
CA PRO A 323 -4.34 -6.06 -11.48
C PRO A 323 -4.44 -4.60 -11.10
N VAL A 324 -5.67 -4.08 -10.94
CA VAL A 324 -5.90 -2.68 -10.62
C VAL A 324 -5.30 -2.33 -9.26
N LEU A 325 -5.34 -3.27 -8.32
CA LEU A 325 -4.78 -3.08 -6.98
C LEU A 325 -3.26 -3.13 -7.02
N ALA A 326 -2.66 -4.02 -7.83
CA ALA A 326 -1.22 -4.04 -8.08
C ALA A 326 -0.77 -2.72 -8.73
N ALA A 327 -1.46 -2.26 -9.78
CA ALA A 327 -1.16 -1.02 -10.47
C ALA A 327 -1.22 0.19 -9.55
N ALA A 328 -2.31 0.33 -8.79
CA ALA A 328 -2.44 1.40 -7.80
C ALA A 328 -1.29 1.34 -6.77
N LYS A 329 -1.00 0.15 -6.22
CA LYS A 329 0.10 -0.05 -5.27
C LYS A 329 1.45 0.43 -5.81
N ILE A 330 1.82 0.00 -7.01
CA ILE A 330 3.12 0.34 -7.61
C ILE A 330 3.17 1.82 -7.98
N ALA A 331 2.12 2.34 -8.61
CA ALA A 331 2.07 3.72 -9.06
C ALA A 331 2.10 4.71 -7.88
N PHE A 332 1.24 4.52 -6.87
CA PHE A 332 1.27 5.38 -5.68
C PHE A 332 2.58 5.25 -4.92
N GLY A 333 3.10 4.03 -4.73
CA GLY A 333 4.42 3.82 -4.12
C GLY A 333 5.51 4.64 -4.80
N PHE A 334 5.54 4.65 -6.13
CA PHE A 334 6.48 5.41 -6.92
C PHE A 334 6.38 6.92 -6.66
N VAL A 335 5.16 7.48 -6.59
CA VAL A 335 4.96 8.91 -6.29
C VAL A 335 5.35 9.26 -4.86
N PHE A 336 5.05 8.39 -3.90
CA PHE A 336 5.43 8.60 -2.49
C PHE A 336 6.95 8.58 -2.30
N ILE A 337 7.67 7.68 -2.99
CA ILE A 337 9.13 7.63 -3.00
C ILE A 337 9.69 8.87 -3.72
N HIS A 338 9.06 9.25 -4.84
CA HIS A 338 9.45 10.35 -5.70
C HIS A 338 10.93 10.24 -6.14
N PRO A 339 11.29 9.20 -6.90
CA PRO A 339 12.69 8.81 -7.08
C PRO A 339 13.48 9.73 -8.00
N PHE A 340 12.84 10.47 -8.90
CA PHE A 340 13.53 11.31 -9.88
C PHE A 340 13.55 12.79 -9.48
N VAL A 341 14.47 13.57 -10.06
CA VAL A 341 14.44 15.05 -9.96
C VAL A 341 13.21 15.60 -10.68
N ASP A 342 12.90 15.07 -11.87
CA ASP A 342 11.71 15.39 -12.64
C ASP A 342 11.22 14.16 -13.42
N GLY A 343 9.95 14.15 -13.81
CA GLY A 343 9.28 13.12 -14.58
C GLY A 343 8.37 12.23 -13.73
N ASN A 344 8.37 12.40 -12.40
CA ASN A 344 7.64 11.51 -11.48
C ASN A 344 6.13 11.46 -11.76
N GLY A 345 5.46 12.61 -11.90
CA GLY A 345 4.03 12.65 -12.19
C GLY A 345 3.65 12.00 -13.54
N ARG A 346 4.53 12.12 -14.54
CA ARG A 346 4.34 11.53 -15.88
C ARG A 346 4.54 10.02 -15.84
N LEU A 347 5.59 9.54 -15.18
CA LEU A 347 5.86 8.11 -15.02
C LEU A 347 4.82 7.44 -14.12
N HIS A 348 4.30 8.13 -13.09
CA HIS A 348 3.18 7.65 -12.29
C HIS A 348 1.98 7.27 -13.16
N ARG A 349 1.52 8.17 -14.04
CA ARG A 349 0.39 7.92 -14.95
C ARG A 349 0.67 6.74 -15.89
N TYR A 350 1.92 6.59 -16.34
CA TYR A 350 2.33 5.41 -17.10
C TYR A 350 2.23 4.13 -16.27
N LEU A 351 2.68 4.12 -15.02
CA LEU A 351 2.67 2.96 -14.13
C LEU A 351 1.24 2.47 -13.82
N VAL A 352 0.30 3.39 -13.64
CA VAL A 352 -1.14 3.07 -13.48
C VAL A 352 -1.67 2.26 -14.66
N VAL A 353 -1.16 2.55 -15.85
CA VAL A 353 -1.57 1.95 -17.12
C VAL A 353 -0.78 0.67 -17.45
N SER A 354 0.50 0.62 -17.06
CA SER A 354 1.44 -0.42 -17.47
C SER A 354 1.43 -1.65 -16.58
N ALA A 355 1.05 -1.52 -15.31
CA ALA A 355 1.02 -2.62 -14.35
C ALA A 355 -0.14 -3.59 -14.65
N ARG A 356 0.07 -4.48 -15.62
CA ARG A 356 -0.79 -5.62 -15.94
C ARG A 356 -0.13 -6.91 -15.42
N PRO A 357 -0.77 -7.71 -14.56
CA PRO A 357 -0.35 -9.08 -14.32
C PRO A 357 -0.56 -9.92 -15.58
N SER A 358 0.31 -10.91 -15.74
CA SER A 358 0.51 -11.66 -16.97
C SER A 358 -0.52 -12.77 -17.24
N THR A 359 -1.42 -13.10 -16.30
CA THR A 359 -2.15 -14.38 -16.31
C THR A 359 -3.64 -14.36 -16.63
N SER A 360 -4.31 -13.20 -16.69
CA SER A 360 -5.71 -13.14 -17.19
C SER A 360 -6.05 -11.88 -17.99
N PHE A 361 -5.34 -10.77 -17.76
CA PHE A 361 -5.54 -9.49 -18.45
C PHE A 361 -4.90 -9.41 -19.83
N ARG A 362 -4.29 -10.49 -20.33
CA ARG A 362 -3.76 -10.54 -21.71
C ARG A 362 -4.84 -10.36 -22.78
N GLN A 363 -6.12 -10.52 -22.44
CA GLN A 363 -7.25 -10.38 -23.37
C GLN A 363 -8.10 -9.10 -23.16
N ASP A 364 -7.78 -8.28 -22.16
CA ASP A 364 -8.58 -7.09 -21.86
C ASP A 364 -8.02 -5.86 -22.57
N GLU A 365 -8.38 -5.73 -23.85
CA GLU A 365 -7.88 -4.76 -24.83
C GLU A 365 -8.24 -3.29 -24.52
N HIS A 366 -8.90 -3.05 -23.39
CA HIS A 366 -9.65 -1.83 -23.14
C HIS A 366 -9.42 -1.16 -21.78
N PHE A 367 -8.53 -1.72 -20.96
CA PHE A 367 -8.19 -1.25 -19.62
C PHE A 367 -7.77 0.23 -19.54
N LEU A 368 -7.17 0.73 -20.61
CA LEU A 368 -6.70 2.11 -20.74
C LEU A 368 -7.79 3.17 -20.58
N LEU A 369 -9.06 2.83 -20.81
CA LEU A 369 -10.20 3.74 -20.75
C LEU A 369 -10.84 3.86 -19.35
N LEU A 370 -10.42 3.02 -18.39
CA LEU A 370 -11.01 2.98 -17.03
C LEU A 370 -10.68 4.21 -16.18
N PHE A 371 -9.56 4.88 -16.45
CA PHE A 371 -9.00 5.90 -15.54
C PHE A 371 -9.55 7.32 -15.75
N GLN A 372 -10.55 7.53 -16.62
CA GLN A 372 -11.09 8.88 -16.90
C GLN A 372 -12.53 9.11 -16.43
N LYS A 373 -13.19 8.13 -15.80
CA LYS A 373 -14.59 8.30 -15.31
C LYS A 373 -14.74 8.69 -13.84
N GLN A 374 -13.69 9.23 -13.21
CA GLN A 374 -13.79 9.87 -11.89
C GLN A 374 -13.17 11.27 -11.92
N LYS A 375 -13.93 12.21 -12.48
CA LYS A 375 -13.94 13.61 -12.06
C LYS A 375 -15.37 14.00 -11.82
#